data_AF-A0A6P0Q5X1-F1
#
_entry.id   AF-A0A6P0Q5X1-F1
#
_cell.length_a   1.000
_cell.length_b   1.000
_cell.length_c   1.000
_cell.angle_alpha   90.00
_cell.angle_beta   90.00
_cell.angle_gamma   90.00
#
_symmetry.space_group_name_H-M   'P 1'
#
loop_
_entity.id
_entity.type
_entity.pdbx_description
1 polymer ?
#
loop_
_entity_poly.entity_id
_entity_poly.type
_entity_poly.pdbx_seq_one_letter_code
_entity_poly.pdbx_strand_id
1 'polypeptide(L)'
;EQLAQGYQDHPDTLAILQESVRSDKDSWLRSTAIEQLAQAWHAQPWLWEFLCDRSLNDPFERDQDEDYDNVNPRQVALNVILEYYPNHSQTRSLLQDRAEHDPDPKLREFAQRQLAKLR
;
A
#
# COMPACT_ATOMS: atom_id res chain seq x y z
N GLU A 1 -20.31 10.20 -9.41
CA GLU A 1 -19.29 10.30 -8.35
C GLU A 1 -19.92 10.76 -7.04
N GLN A 2 -20.44 9.85 -6.21
CA GLN A 2 -20.92 10.18 -4.85
C GLN A 2 -20.75 9.03 -3.83
N LEU A 3 -20.06 7.94 -4.20
CA LEU A 3 -19.93 6.78 -3.31
C LEU A 3 -18.89 7.01 -2.20
N ALA A 4 -17.77 7.67 -2.49
CA ALA A 4 -16.69 7.86 -1.51
C ALA A 4 -17.10 8.68 -0.27
N GLN A 5 -17.95 9.71 -0.44
CA GLN A 5 -18.43 10.52 0.69
C GLN A 5 -19.30 9.69 1.65
N GLY A 6 -20.20 8.85 1.13
CA GLY A 6 -21.13 8.07 1.97
C GLY A 6 -20.44 6.99 2.81
N TYR A 7 -19.26 6.53 2.40
CA TYR A 7 -18.46 5.55 3.15
C TYR A 7 -17.73 6.16 4.35
N GLN A 8 -17.29 7.42 4.25
CA GLN A 8 -16.66 8.14 5.38
C GLN A 8 -17.64 8.39 6.53
N ASP A 9 -18.92 8.53 6.22
CA ASP A 9 -19.97 8.86 7.19
C ASP A 9 -20.45 7.65 8.01
N HIS A 10 -20.07 6.42 7.62
CA HIS A 10 -20.33 5.21 8.42
C HIS A 10 -19.10 4.85 9.27
N PRO A 11 -19.20 4.95 10.62
CA PRO A 11 -18.06 4.70 11.51
C PRO A 11 -17.48 3.28 11.39
N ASP A 12 -18.30 2.31 10.97
CA ASP A 12 -17.89 0.92 10.82
C ASP A 12 -17.03 0.68 9.56
N THR A 13 -17.13 1.55 8.53
CA THR A 13 -16.41 1.34 7.26
C THR A 13 -14.90 1.42 7.45
N LEU A 14 -14.42 2.40 8.21
CA LEU A 14 -12.99 2.56 8.47
C LEU A 14 -12.42 1.34 9.19
N ALA A 15 -13.14 0.83 10.21
CA ALA A 15 -12.72 -0.33 10.98
C ALA A 15 -12.66 -1.59 10.10
N ILE A 16 -13.68 -1.82 9.27
CA ILE A 16 -13.72 -2.96 8.34
C ILE A 16 -12.55 -2.89 7.35
N LEU A 17 -12.31 -1.73 6.73
CA LEU A 17 -11.21 -1.58 5.77
C LEU A 17 -9.85 -1.77 6.42
N GLN A 18 -9.61 -1.18 7.60
CA GLN A 18 -8.36 -1.38 8.32
C GLN A 18 -8.14 -2.85 8.71
N GLU A 19 -9.20 -3.57 9.08
CA GLU A 19 -9.13 -5.00 9.37
C GLU A 19 -8.81 -5.79 8.10
N SER A 20 -9.52 -5.53 7.00
CA SER A 20 -9.25 -6.16 5.70
C SER A 20 -7.79 -5.97 5.28
N VAL A 21 -7.24 -4.76 5.40
CA VAL A 21 -5.81 -4.51 5.10
C VAL A 21 -4.85 -5.26 6.03
N ARG A 22 -5.27 -5.59 7.26
CA ARG A 22 -4.40 -6.26 8.24
C ARG A 22 -4.41 -7.76 8.15
N SER A 23 -5.57 -8.38 7.97
CA SER A 23 -5.77 -9.79 8.27
C SER A 23 -6.43 -10.60 7.15
N ASP A 24 -6.90 -9.94 6.08
CA ASP A 24 -7.49 -10.69 4.97
C ASP A 24 -6.46 -11.61 4.33
N LYS A 25 -6.88 -12.84 4.02
CA LYS A 25 -6.01 -13.85 3.44
C LYS A 25 -5.70 -13.55 1.97
N ASP A 26 -6.63 -12.88 1.29
CA ASP A 26 -6.51 -12.55 -0.12
C ASP A 26 -5.73 -11.24 -0.31
N SER A 27 -4.58 -11.32 -0.98
CA SER A 27 -3.74 -10.17 -1.31
C SER A 27 -4.47 -9.13 -2.17
N TRP A 28 -5.40 -9.55 -3.02
CA TRP A 28 -6.24 -8.67 -3.82
C TRP A 28 -7.17 -7.84 -2.95
N LEU A 29 -7.79 -8.46 -1.94
CA LEU A 29 -8.68 -7.76 -1.01
C LEU A 29 -7.91 -6.78 -0.13
N ARG A 30 -6.73 -7.18 0.37
CA ARG A 30 -5.84 -6.25 1.11
C ARG A 30 -5.45 -5.05 0.26
N SER A 31 -5.05 -5.28 -0.99
CA SER A 31 -4.68 -4.23 -1.95
C SER A 31 -5.85 -3.29 -2.23
N THR A 32 -7.02 -3.85 -2.53
CA THR A 32 -8.25 -3.08 -2.77
C THR A 32 -8.61 -2.22 -1.56
N ALA A 33 -8.48 -2.76 -0.35
CA ALA A 33 -8.77 -2.02 0.87
C ALA A 33 -7.75 -0.90 1.14
N ILE A 34 -6.47 -1.08 0.80
CA ILE A 34 -5.46 0.00 0.84
C ILE A 34 -5.87 1.16 -0.06
N GLU A 35 -6.29 0.88 -1.30
CA GLU A 35 -6.71 1.92 -2.25
C GLU A 35 -7.96 2.65 -1.76
N GLN A 36 -8.95 1.94 -1.23
CA GLN A 36 -10.15 2.55 -0.66
C GLN A 36 -9.83 3.43 0.56
N LEU A 37 -8.93 2.98 1.44
CA LEU A 37 -8.45 3.78 2.57
C LEU A 37 -7.77 5.06 2.08
N ALA A 38 -6.93 4.97 1.04
CA ALA A 38 -6.25 6.13 0.48
C ALA A 38 -7.23 7.15 -0.12
N GLN A 39 -8.16 6.69 -0.94
CA GLN A 39 -9.13 7.56 -1.60
C GLN A 39 -9.94 8.38 -0.59
N ALA A 40 -10.42 7.73 0.47
CA ALA A 40 -11.28 8.37 1.45
C ALA A 40 -10.52 9.04 2.62
N TRP A 41 -9.28 8.65 2.95
CA TRP A 41 -8.58 9.18 4.14
C TRP A 41 -7.15 9.68 3.89
N HIS A 42 -6.73 9.96 2.65
CA HIS A 42 -5.41 10.53 2.35
C HIS A 42 -5.05 11.81 3.12
N ALA A 43 -6.04 12.62 3.52
CA ALA A 43 -5.81 13.82 4.33
C ALA A 43 -5.54 13.53 5.81
N GLN A 44 -5.74 12.30 6.28
CA GLN A 44 -5.58 11.94 7.68
C GLN A 44 -4.11 11.62 8.02
N PRO A 45 -3.56 12.18 9.11
CA PRO A 45 -2.15 12.01 9.45
C PRO A 45 -1.78 10.57 9.80
N TRP A 46 -2.72 9.79 10.34
CA TRP A 46 -2.48 8.39 10.71
C TRP A 46 -2.24 7.47 9.51
N LEU A 47 -2.72 7.85 8.32
CA LEU A 47 -2.67 6.97 7.16
C LEU A 47 -1.23 6.77 6.66
N TRP A 48 -0.37 7.78 6.80
CA TRP A 48 1.05 7.65 6.47
C TRP A 48 1.70 6.46 7.19
N GLU A 49 1.63 6.45 8.52
CA GLU A 49 2.22 5.39 9.35
C GLU A 49 1.61 4.01 9.04
N PHE A 50 0.29 3.99 8.78
CA PHE A 50 -0.42 2.78 8.41
C PHE A 50 0.08 2.19 7.08
N LEU A 51 0.27 3.04 6.06
CA LEU A 51 0.81 2.62 4.77
C LEU A 51 2.27 2.19 4.88
N CYS A 52 3.10 2.88 5.66
CA CYS A 52 4.48 2.47 5.91
C CYS A 52 4.55 1.07 6.52
N ASP A 53 3.75 0.82 7.57
CA ASP A 53 3.64 -0.50 8.17
C ASP A 53 3.21 -1.56 7.15
N ARG A 54 2.22 -1.26 6.29
CA ARG A 54 1.83 -2.18 5.21
C ARG A 54 2.91 -2.39 4.16
N SER A 55 3.69 -1.37 3.80
CA SER A 55 4.84 -1.53 2.92
C SER A 55 5.95 -2.38 3.55
N LEU A 56 6.10 -2.39 4.87
CA LEU A 56 7.14 -3.13 5.60
C LEU A 56 6.74 -4.57 5.91
N ASN A 57 5.49 -4.78 6.35
CA ASN A 57 5.10 -5.95 7.13
C ASN A 57 3.96 -6.78 6.54
N ASP A 58 3.39 -6.41 5.39
CA ASP A 58 2.35 -7.24 4.76
C ASP A 58 2.93 -8.63 4.39
N PRO A 59 2.26 -9.74 4.75
CA PRO A 59 2.78 -11.09 4.64
C PRO A 59 2.71 -11.66 3.22
N PHE A 60 2.61 -10.80 2.20
CA PHE A 60 2.53 -11.22 0.80
C PHE A 60 3.70 -12.10 0.38
N GLU A 61 3.39 -13.29 -0.08
CA GLU A 61 4.29 -14.20 -0.76
C GLU A 61 3.84 -14.35 -2.21
N ARG A 62 4.79 -14.23 -3.14
CA ARG A 62 4.50 -14.40 -4.55
C ARG A 62 4.42 -15.88 -4.87
N ASP A 63 3.24 -16.33 -5.27
CA ASP A 63 3.09 -17.64 -5.89
C ASP A 63 3.86 -17.65 -7.24
N GLN A 64 4.67 -18.69 -7.46
CA GLN A 64 5.48 -18.86 -8.67
C GLN A 64 4.70 -19.58 -9.78
N ASP A 65 3.62 -20.29 -9.42
CA ASP A 65 2.88 -21.18 -10.30
C ASP A 65 1.55 -20.56 -10.79
N GLU A 66 1.12 -19.43 -10.22
CA GLU A 66 -0.09 -18.72 -10.66
C GLU A 66 0.20 -17.68 -11.75
N ASP A 67 -0.44 -17.88 -12.91
CA ASP A 67 -0.36 -17.05 -14.12
C ASP A 67 -1.19 -15.76 -14.04
N TYR A 68 -1.82 -15.49 -12.90
CA TYR A 68 -2.65 -14.30 -12.67
C TYR A 68 -1.90 -13.25 -11.86
N ASP A 69 -2.21 -11.99 -12.16
CA ASP A 69 -1.69 -10.78 -11.51
C ASP A 69 -1.81 -10.83 -9.99
N ASN A 70 -0.87 -11.50 -9.31
CA ASN A 70 -0.81 -11.52 -7.86
C ASN A 70 -0.30 -10.14 -7.39
N VAL A 71 -1.27 -9.30 -7.01
CA VAL A 71 -1.06 -7.90 -6.62
C VAL A 71 -0.39 -7.88 -5.27
N ASN A 72 0.82 -7.33 -5.21
CA ASN A 72 1.59 -7.20 -3.97
C ASN A 72 1.07 -5.98 -3.16
N PRO A 73 0.40 -6.17 -2.01
CA PRO A 73 -0.13 -5.07 -1.21
C PRO A 73 0.95 -4.10 -0.73
N ARG A 74 2.19 -4.58 -0.52
CA ARG A 74 3.34 -3.72 -0.18
C ARG A 74 3.64 -2.73 -1.31
N GLN A 75 3.55 -3.18 -2.57
CA GLN A 75 3.71 -2.33 -3.74
C GLN A 75 2.57 -1.33 -3.87
N VAL A 76 1.32 -1.75 -3.60
CA VAL A 76 0.15 -0.87 -3.62
C VAL A 76 0.28 0.22 -2.56
N ALA A 77 0.69 -0.12 -1.34
CA ALA A 77 0.98 0.87 -0.30
C ALA A 77 2.07 1.88 -0.72
N LEU A 78 3.14 1.43 -1.38
CA LEU A 78 4.18 2.32 -1.91
C LEU A 78 3.65 3.22 -3.04
N ASN A 79 2.80 2.70 -3.93
CA ASN A 79 2.16 3.50 -4.98
C ASN A 79 1.31 4.62 -4.36
N VAL A 80 0.47 4.28 -3.38
CA VAL A 80 -0.33 5.26 -2.65
C VAL A 80 0.55 6.30 -1.96
N ILE A 81 1.65 5.87 -1.33
CA ILE A 81 2.62 6.79 -0.71
C ILE A 81 3.20 7.76 -1.74
N LEU A 82 3.56 7.27 -2.92
CA LEU A 82 4.11 8.10 -3.99
C LEU A 82 3.08 9.05 -4.60
N GLU A 83 1.80 8.69 -4.59
CA GLU A 83 0.70 9.52 -5.09
C GLU A 83 0.34 10.64 -4.10
N TYR A 84 0.08 10.29 -2.84
CA TYR A 84 -0.46 11.23 -1.85
C TYR A 84 0.60 11.89 -0.97
N TYR A 85 1.77 11.28 -0.83
CA TYR A 85 2.88 11.78 0.01
C TYR A 85 4.24 11.84 -0.71
N PRO A 86 4.32 12.33 -1.97
CA PRO A 86 5.56 12.27 -2.77
C PRO A 86 6.73 13.02 -2.14
N ASN A 87 6.46 14.09 -1.40
CA ASN A 87 7.46 14.97 -0.79
C ASN A 87 7.73 14.64 0.68
N HIS A 88 7.20 13.54 1.21
CA HIS A 88 7.47 13.15 2.59
C HIS A 88 8.94 12.77 2.76
N SER A 89 9.59 13.27 3.82
CA SER A 89 11.04 13.16 4.01
C SER A 89 11.52 11.70 4.07
N GLN A 90 10.66 10.78 4.52
CA GLN A 90 10.98 9.37 4.68
C GLN A 90 10.65 8.51 3.44
N THR A 91 9.98 9.06 2.41
CA THR A 91 9.60 8.30 1.20
C THR A 91 10.82 7.67 0.53
N ARG A 92 11.93 8.41 0.43
CA ARG A 92 13.17 7.90 -0.15
C ARG A 92 13.75 6.74 0.66
N SER A 93 13.83 6.86 1.98
CA SER A 93 14.38 5.82 2.85
C SER A 93 13.55 4.54 2.82
N LEU A 94 12.22 4.66 2.79
CA LEU A 94 11.32 3.51 2.64
C LEU A 94 11.53 2.79 1.32
N LEU A 95 11.69 3.51 0.22
CA LEU A 95 12.00 2.91 -1.09
C LEU A 95 13.39 2.25 -1.11
N GLN A 96 14.41 2.82 -0.46
CA GLN A 96 15.75 2.21 -0.35
C GLN A 96 15.69 0.87 0.38
N ASP A 97 15.05 0.86 1.53
CA ASP A 97 14.84 -0.36 2.32
C ASP A 97 14.10 -1.45 1.52
N ARG A 98 13.03 -1.07 0.82
CA ARG A 98 12.31 -2.00 -0.08
C ARG A 98 13.13 -2.47 -1.27
N ALA A 99 13.97 -1.61 -1.85
CA ALA A 99 14.85 -1.98 -2.96
C ALA A 99 15.92 -3.00 -2.57
N GLU A 100 16.40 -2.96 -1.33
CA GLU A 100 17.52 -3.76 -0.83
C GLU A 100 17.07 -5.04 -0.10
N HIS A 101 15.96 -4.98 0.63
CA HIS A 101 15.61 -5.99 1.63
C HIS A 101 14.24 -6.65 1.43
N ASP A 102 13.42 -6.16 0.51
CA ASP A 102 12.11 -6.78 0.31
C ASP A 102 12.24 -8.22 -0.22
N PRO A 103 11.54 -9.23 0.33
CA PRO A 103 11.62 -10.61 -0.16
C PRO A 103 11.12 -10.79 -1.60
N ASP A 104 10.18 -9.95 -2.08
CA ASP A 104 9.63 -10.06 -3.43
C ASP A 104 10.56 -9.37 -4.45
N PRO A 105 11.18 -10.11 -5.39
CA PRO A 105 12.10 -9.53 -6.38
C PRO A 105 11.43 -8.47 -7.27
N LYS A 106 10.15 -8.62 -7.61
CA LYS A 106 9.43 -7.64 -8.43
C LYS A 106 9.26 -6.32 -7.66
N LEU A 107 8.99 -6.38 -6.35
CA LEU A 107 8.90 -5.20 -5.50
C LEU A 107 10.26 -4.50 -5.33
N ARG A 108 11.35 -5.27 -5.17
CA ARG A 108 12.71 -4.68 -5.18
C ARG A 108 12.98 -3.90 -6.46
N GLU A 109 12.68 -4.49 -7.61
CA GLU A 109 12.86 -3.84 -8.92
C GLU A 109 11.98 -2.59 -9.07
N PHE A 110 10.70 -2.68 -8.67
CA PHE A 110 9.81 -1.52 -8.63
C PHE A 110 10.42 -0.37 -7.80
N ALA A 111 10.88 -0.65 -6.58
CA ALA A 111 11.43 0.35 -5.69
C ALA A 111 12.70 1.01 -6.27
N GLN A 112 13.59 0.22 -6.89
CA GLN A 112 14.77 0.73 -7.61
C GLN A 112 14.39 1.69 -8.75
N ARG A 113 13.37 1.34 -9.55
CA ARG A 113 12.88 2.20 -10.63
C ARG A 113 12.32 3.53 -10.09
N GLN A 114 11.58 3.51 -8.97
CA GLN A 114 11.04 4.74 -8.38
C GLN A 114 12.16 5.61 -7.78
N LEU A 115 13.16 5.01 -7.11
CA LEU A 115 14.34 5.74 -6.63
C LEU A 115 15.11 6.45 -7.76
N ALA A 116 15.19 5.84 -8.94
CA ALA A 116 15.81 6.45 -10.10
C ALA A 116 15.05 7.68 -10.62
N LYS A 117 13.73 7.74 -10.41
CA LYS A 117 12.88 8.90 -10.77
C LYS A 117 12.94 10.03 -9.74
N LEU A 118 13.23 9.73 -8.48
CA LEU A 118 13.41 10.70 -7.40
C LEU A 118 14.80 11.37 -7.40
N ARG A 119 15.49 11.38 -8.55
CA ARG A 119 16.83 11.95 -8.71
C ARG A 119 16.77 13.42 -9.07
#